data_AF-A0A397CMS2-F1
#
_entry.id   AF-A0A397CMS2-F1
#
_cell.length_a   1.000
_cell.length_b   1.000
_cell.length_c   1.000
_cell.angle_alpha   90.00
_cell.angle_beta   90.00
_cell.angle_gamma   90.00
#
_symmetry.space_group_name_H-M   'P 1'
#
loop_
_entity.id
_entity.type
_entity.pdbx_description
1 polymer ?
#
loop_
_entity_poly.entity_id
_entity_poly.type
_entity_poly.pdbx_seq_one_letter_code
_entity_poly.pdbx_strand_id
1 'polypeptide(L)'
;MDTTCTMIAEELSSMADPSDYLAAILEVVSSSTVEGDALDRLIADYMPHFVRVVLARSFGDDCAPHVNEFLQVTLECVIQRLREGDPSMIPTMHRIFDHRRQFYTSRLTAKSSSTNETYDYAASASALVHADVLRNINFFGDQGGFHVLLCNIDVHMALDESSPTSADNNHNEHDDNNRVSDSFSLDALVCALNAVAVAVDLFTDAFAVRFLDDLTTALCHYVRRTPVPRESVRELDELVTLLAVRVDKSTEAPRRSSVVLVNEFRLEMALQGFRGRTLERRINGLTDLNDALKNLSAVAGTPTWTCRHVVAWLDTNMVRMR
;
A
#
# COMPACT_ATOMS: atom_id res chain seq x y z
N MET A 1 14.15 21.44 -17.56
CA MET A 1 12.74 21.16 -17.22
C MET A 1 12.41 21.58 -15.78
N ASP A 2 13.36 21.53 -14.83
CA ASP A 2 13.15 21.94 -13.43
C ASP A 2 12.50 23.32 -13.24
N THR A 3 12.84 24.31 -14.05
CA THR A 3 12.36 25.70 -13.88
C THR A 3 10.84 25.85 -14.02
N THR A 4 10.18 25.05 -14.85
CA THR A 4 8.72 25.16 -15.06
C THR A 4 7.96 24.46 -13.93
N CYS A 5 8.43 23.29 -13.48
CA CYS A 5 7.86 22.59 -12.33
C CYS A 5 7.99 23.44 -11.07
N THR A 6 9.16 24.04 -10.84
CA THR A 6 9.40 24.90 -9.68
C THR A 6 8.56 26.17 -9.74
N MET A 7 8.45 26.83 -10.90
CA MET A 7 7.63 28.03 -11.03
C MET A 7 6.15 27.76 -10.77
N ILE A 8 5.61 26.68 -11.33
CA ILE A 8 4.21 26.33 -11.13
C ILE A 8 3.94 25.92 -9.68
N ALA A 9 4.85 25.16 -9.07
CA ALA A 9 4.75 24.82 -7.65
C ALA A 9 4.92 26.04 -6.73
N GLU A 10 5.77 27.00 -7.08
CA GLU A 10 5.93 28.27 -6.38
C GLU A 10 4.66 29.12 -6.48
N GLU A 11 4.05 29.20 -7.65
CA GLU A 11 2.78 29.88 -7.88
C GLU A 11 1.68 29.26 -7.01
N LEU A 12 1.52 27.94 -7.07
CA LEU A 12 0.59 27.19 -6.22
C LEU A 12 0.90 27.38 -4.72
N SER A 13 2.16 27.50 -4.33
CA SER A 13 2.54 27.71 -2.93
C SER A 13 2.17 29.10 -2.41
N SER A 14 2.11 30.09 -3.30
CA SER A 14 1.76 31.48 -2.98
C SER A 14 0.25 31.76 -3.03
N MET A 15 -0.52 30.91 -3.72
CA MET A 15 -1.96 31.08 -3.94
C MET A 15 -2.75 30.89 -2.65
N ALA A 16 -3.58 31.87 -2.26
CA ALA A 16 -4.44 31.75 -1.08
C ALA A 16 -5.57 30.72 -1.29
N ASP A 17 -6.14 30.70 -2.50
CA ASP A 17 -7.16 29.76 -2.93
C ASP A 17 -6.69 29.06 -4.22
N PRO A 18 -6.34 27.75 -4.17
CA PRO A 18 -5.88 27.01 -5.33
C PRO A 18 -7.01 26.34 -6.13
N SER A 19 -8.29 26.56 -5.79
CA SER A 19 -9.40 25.73 -6.29
C SER A 19 -9.51 25.72 -7.82
N ASP A 20 -9.57 26.89 -8.46
CA ASP A 20 -9.63 27.00 -9.93
C ASP A 20 -8.40 26.40 -10.62
N TYR A 21 -7.23 26.57 -9.98
CA TYR A 21 -5.97 26.05 -10.48
C TYR A 21 -5.94 24.51 -10.45
N LEU A 22 -6.39 23.91 -9.35
CA LEU A 22 -6.50 22.46 -9.23
C LEU A 22 -7.57 21.91 -10.17
N ALA A 23 -8.71 22.59 -10.33
CA ALA A 23 -9.76 22.19 -11.26
C ALA A 23 -9.25 22.14 -12.71
N ALA A 24 -8.45 23.12 -13.14
CA ALA A 24 -7.83 23.11 -14.46
C ALA A 24 -6.87 21.93 -14.66
N ILE A 25 -6.09 21.56 -13.62
CA ILE A 25 -5.23 20.37 -13.69
C ILE A 25 -6.10 19.10 -13.82
N LEU A 26 -7.16 19.00 -13.03
CA LEU A 26 -8.07 17.85 -13.07
C LEU A 26 -8.75 17.73 -14.43
N GLU A 27 -9.17 18.84 -15.03
CA GLU A 27 -9.73 18.86 -16.38
C GLU A 27 -8.70 18.33 -17.39
N VAL A 28 -7.43 18.78 -17.33
CA VAL A 28 -6.39 18.28 -18.23
C VAL A 28 -6.16 16.78 -18.06
N VAL A 29 -6.04 16.30 -16.82
CA VAL A 29 -5.78 14.87 -16.51
C VAL A 29 -6.96 13.97 -16.89
N SER A 30 -8.18 14.44 -16.69
CA SER A 30 -9.40 13.68 -17.01
C SER A 30 -9.81 13.79 -18.48
N SER A 31 -9.34 14.82 -19.17
CA SER A 31 -9.62 15.01 -20.60
C SER A 31 -8.65 14.19 -21.46
N SER A 32 -9.13 13.65 -22.57
CA SER A 32 -8.30 13.11 -23.64
C SER A 32 -7.62 14.20 -24.49
N THR A 33 -7.49 15.43 -23.97
CA THR A 33 -6.90 16.54 -24.74
C THR A 33 -5.38 16.50 -24.75
N VAL A 34 -4.77 15.94 -23.70
CA VAL A 34 -3.33 15.72 -23.59
C VAL A 34 -3.09 14.22 -23.50
N GLU A 35 -2.41 13.65 -24.49
CA GLU A 35 -2.15 12.22 -24.58
C GLU A 35 -0.63 11.93 -24.64
N GLY A 36 -0.25 10.69 -24.30
CA GLY A 36 1.12 10.19 -24.39
C GLY A 36 2.08 10.85 -23.40
N ASP A 37 3.34 11.04 -23.81
CA ASP A 37 4.46 11.51 -22.97
C ASP A 37 4.16 12.78 -22.15
N ALA A 38 3.30 13.66 -22.65
CA ALA A 38 2.95 14.90 -21.95
C ALA A 38 2.05 14.64 -20.73
N LEU A 39 1.07 13.73 -20.87
CA LEU A 39 0.20 13.30 -19.77
C LEU A 39 1.00 12.47 -18.77
N ASP A 40 1.85 11.56 -19.25
CA ASP A 40 2.71 10.76 -18.39
C ASP A 40 3.63 11.62 -17.53
N ARG A 41 4.24 12.66 -18.10
CA ARG A 41 5.02 13.62 -17.31
C ARG A 41 4.16 14.38 -16.33
N LEU A 42 2.98 14.87 -16.72
CA LEU A 42 2.06 15.56 -15.82
C LEU A 42 1.77 14.68 -14.59
N ILE A 43 1.46 13.41 -14.80
CA ILE A 43 1.10 12.46 -13.75
C ILE A 43 2.32 12.04 -12.92
N ALA A 44 3.42 11.62 -13.55
CA ALA A 44 4.57 11.04 -12.86
C ALA A 44 5.51 12.10 -12.26
N ASP A 45 5.65 13.26 -12.90
CA ASP A 45 6.59 14.30 -12.47
C ASP A 45 5.89 15.44 -11.73
N TYR A 46 4.80 16.00 -12.28
CA TYR A 46 4.21 17.24 -11.74
C TYR A 46 3.21 17.01 -10.60
N MET A 47 2.28 16.06 -10.74
CA MET A 47 1.27 15.78 -9.72
C MET A 47 1.88 15.48 -8.33
N PRO A 48 2.97 14.68 -8.19
CA PRO A 48 3.61 14.46 -6.89
C PRO A 48 4.12 15.75 -6.23
N HIS A 49 4.56 16.72 -7.04
CA HIS A 49 5.00 18.02 -6.54
C HIS A 49 3.81 18.85 -6.05
N PHE A 50 2.71 18.90 -6.79
CA PHE A 50 1.49 19.59 -6.37
C PHE A 50 0.93 19.01 -5.08
N VAL A 51 0.85 17.68 -4.98
CA VAL A 51 0.43 16.96 -3.75
C VAL A 51 1.31 17.37 -2.57
N ARG A 52 2.62 17.42 -2.75
CA ARG A 52 3.55 17.85 -1.70
C ARG A 52 3.28 19.28 -1.25
N VAL A 53 3.01 20.20 -2.18
CA VAL A 53 2.72 21.61 -1.87
C VAL A 53 1.39 21.74 -1.12
N VAL A 54 0.31 21.14 -1.62
CA VAL A 54 -1.01 21.28 -0.99
C VAL A 54 -1.05 20.64 0.40
N LEU A 55 -0.44 19.46 0.58
CA LEU A 55 -0.41 18.80 1.89
C LEU A 55 0.44 19.54 2.93
N ALA A 56 1.37 20.40 2.51
CA ALA A 56 2.20 21.20 3.39
C ALA A 56 1.53 22.49 3.87
N ARG A 57 0.30 22.78 3.43
CA ARG A 57 -0.39 24.06 3.67
C ARG A 57 -1.72 23.87 4.38
N SER A 58 -2.16 24.94 5.05
CA SER A 58 -3.51 25.06 5.60
C SER A 58 -4.41 25.80 4.62
N PHE A 59 -5.60 25.28 4.37
CA PHE A 59 -6.63 25.93 3.56
C PHE A 59 -7.89 26.16 4.39
N GLY A 60 -8.64 27.20 4.05
CA GLY A 60 -9.96 27.46 4.64
C GLY A 60 -10.99 26.41 4.22
N ASP A 61 -12.14 26.40 4.91
CA ASP A 61 -13.19 25.40 4.71
C ASP A 61 -13.78 25.41 3.28
N ASP A 62 -13.72 26.55 2.57
CA ASP A 62 -14.25 26.68 1.21
C ASP A 62 -13.35 26.01 0.16
N CYS A 63 -12.02 26.14 0.28
CA CYS A 63 -11.05 25.59 -0.69
C CYS A 63 -10.73 24.11 -0.42
N ALA A 64 -10.89 23.70 0.83
CA ALA A 64 -10.54 22.39 1.34
C ALA A 64 -11.17 21.19 0.58
N PRO A 65 -12.48 21.22 0.22
CA PRO A 65 -13.10 20.17 -0.58
C PRO A 65 -12.42 19.98 -1.94
N HIS A 66 -12.07 21.07 -2.63
CA HIS A 66 -11.39 21.03 -3.93
C HIS A 66 -9.98 20.46 -3.83
N VAL A 67 -9.26 20.78 -2.75
CA VAL A 67 -7.96 20.14 -2.47
C VAL A 67 -8.15 18.64 -2.24
N ASN A 68 -9.17 18.22 -1.50
CA ASN A 68 -9.38 16.79 -1.24
C ASN A 68 -9.80 16.03 -2.50
N GLU A 69 -10.64 16.61 -3.34
CA GLU A 69 -11.00 16.08 -4.66
C GLU A 69 -9.76 15.86 -5.52
N PHE A 70 -8.85 16.85 -5.56
CA PHE A 70 -7.57 16.70 -6.25
C PHE A 70 -6.72 15.53 -5.72
N LEU A 71 -6.69 15.33 -4.39
CA LEU A 71 -5.98 14.19 -3.79
C LEU A 71 -6.62 12.85 -4.18
N GLN A 72 -7.95 12.79 -4.29
CA GLN A 72 -8.66 11.58 -4.72
C GLN A 72 -8.38 11.23 -6.19
N VAL A 73 -8.43 12.21 -7.10
CA VAL A 73 -8.05 11.96 -8.51
C VAL A 73 -6.57 11.58 -8.63
N THR A 74 -5.70 12.16 -7.79
CA THR A 74 -4.30 11.71 -7.73
C THR A 74 -4.19 10.24 -7.28
N LEU A 75 -4.99 9.81 -6.31
CA LEU A 75 -5.04 8.41 -5.88
C LEU A 75 -5.54 7.49 -7.00
N GLU A 76 -6.50 7.92 -7.81
CA GLU A 76 -6.93 7.19 -9.00
C GLU A 76 -5.78 7.02 -10.01
N CYS A 77 -5.00 8.08 -10.24
CA CYS A 77 -3.79 7.99 -11.07
C CYS A 77 -2.76 7.01 -10.49
N VAL A 78 -2.58 7.00 -9.16
CA VAL A 78 -1.71 6.00 -8.49
C VAL A 78 -2.21 4.59 -8.78
N ILE A 79 -3.51 4.34 -8.63
CA ILE A 79 -4.09 3.01 -8.87
C ILE A 79 -3.89 2.59 -10.32
N GLN A 80 -4.11 3.50 -11.27
CA GLN A 80 -3.91 3.21 -12.69
C GLN A 80 -2.44 2.85 -12.99
N ARG A 81 -1.49 3.60 -12.44
CA ARG A 81 -0.05 3.31 -12.56
C ARG A 81 0.32 1.97 -11.94
N LEU A 82 -0.26 1.65 -10.78
CA LEU A 82 -0.09 0.35 -10.14
C LEU A 82 -0.68 -0.80 -10.97
N ARG A 83 -1.82 -0.62 -11.66
CA ARG A 83 -2.38 -1.63 -12.56
C ARG A 83 -1.43 -1.95 -13.72
N GLU A 84 -0.68 -0.94 -14.15
CA GLU A 84 0.35 -1.06 -15.19
C GLU A 84 1.71 -1.55 -14.66
N GLY A 85 1.81 -1.85 -13.36
CA GLY A 85 3.04 -2.35 -12.75
C GLY A 85 4.07 -1.27 -12.42
N ASP A 86 3.69 0.01 -12.45
CA ASP A 86 4.59 1.13 -12.16
C ASP A 86 4.45 1.62 -10.70
N PRO A 87 5.49 1.44 -9.86
CA PRO A 87 5.47 1.89 -8.47
C PRO A 87 5.82 3.38 -8.27
N SER A 88 6.07 4.15 -9.35
CA SER A 88 6.57 5.53 -9.30
C SER A 88 5.75 6.47 -8.40
N MET A 89 4.43 6.25 -8.31
CA MET A 89 3.51 7.10 -7.53
C MET A 89 3.24 6.63 -6.10
N ILE A 90 3.80 5.50 -5.64
CA ILE A 90 3.64 5.03 -4.25
C ILE A 90 4.09 6.08 -3.21
N PRO A 91 5.19 6.83 -3.40
CA PRO A 91 5.55 7.91 -2.48
C PRO A 91 4.50 9.03 -2.39
N THR A 92 3.71 9.23 -3.44
CA THR A 92 2.60 10.20 -3.46
C THR A 92 1.46 9.68 -2.60
N MET A 93 1.06 8.42 -2.77
CA MET A 93 0.08 7.75 -1.91
C MET A 93 0.47 7.80 -0.43
N HIS A 94 1.73 7.48 -0.11
CA HIS A 94 2.26 7.59 1.27
C HIS A 94 1.99 8.99 1.87
N ARG A 95 2.24 10.06 1.11
CA ARG A 95 2.03 11.43 1.61
C ARG A 95 0.56 11.73 1.83
N ILE A 96 -0.32 11.25 0.95
CA ILE A 96 -1.77 11.46 1.05
C ILE A 96 -2.32 10.73 2.28
N PHE A 97 -1.83 9.53 2.58
CA PHE A 97 -2.24 8.74 3.74
C PHE A 97 -1.68 9.23 5.08
N ASP A 98 -0.65 10.08 5.05
CA ASP A 98 -0.03 10.64 6.24
C ASP A 98 -0.94 11.71 6.87
N HIS A 99 -1.74 11.31 7.86
CA HIS A 99 -2.66 12.19 8.59
C HIS A 99 -1.98 13.33 9.36
N ARG A 100 -0.65 13.33 9.49
CA ARG A 100 0.11 14.37 10.21
C ARG A 100 0.46 15.57 9.33
N ARG A 101 0.10 15.54 8.05
CA ARG A 101 0.30 16.66 7.12
C ARG A 101 -0.48 17.89 7.55
N GLN A 102 0.09 19.07 7.27
CA GLN A 102 -0.45 20.36 7.70
C GLN A 102 -1.89 20.56 7.24
N PHE A 103 -2.22 20.11 6.02
CA PHE A 103 -3.57 20.16 5.47
C PHE A 103 -4.61 19.50 6.37
N TYR A 104 -4.29 18.33 6.92
CA TYR A 104 -5.20 17.59 7.80
C TYR A 104 -5.17 18.15 9.22
N THR A 105 -3.98 18.40 9.78
CA THR A 105 -3.83 18.79 11.19
C THR A 105 -4.39 20.18 11.47
N SER A 106 -4.29 21.13 10.52
CA SER A 106 -4.87 22.47 10.68
C SER A 106 -6.39 22.47 10.70
N ARG A 107 -7.03 21.36 10.32
CA ARG A 107 -8.48 21.24 10.14
C ARG A 107 -9.15 20.33 11.17
N LEU A 108 -8.44 19.80 12.15
CA LEU A 108 -8.99 18.92 13.19
C LEU A 108 -10.21 19.50 13.93
N THR A 109 -10.29 20.83 14.06
CA THR A 109 -11.40 21.53 14.73
C THR A 109 -12.51 21.97 13.78
N ALA A 110 -12.33 21.82 12.46
CA ALA A 110 -13.34 22.14 11.48
C ALA A 110 -14.53 21.20 11.65
N LYS A 111 -15.74 21.71 11.46
CA LYS A 111 -16.93 20.85 11.46
C LYS A 111 -16.84 19.96 10.23
N SER A 112 -16.49 18.69 10.42
CA SER A 112 -16.72 17.71 9.37
C SER A 112 -18.21 17.70 9.06
N SER A 113 -18.56 17.73 7.77
CA SER A 113 -19.93 17.51 7.32
C SER A 113 -20.32 16.10 7.74
N SER A 114 -20.91 15.99 8.93
CA SER A 114 -21.34 14.74 9.53
C SER A 114 -22.43 14.15 8.63
N THR A 115 -22.03 13.25 7.76
CA THR A 115 -22.93 12.32 7.12
C THR A 115 -22.51 10.94 7.60
N ASN A 116 -23.50 10.08 7.80
CA ASN A 116 -23.34 8.69 8.21
C ASN A 116 -22.66 7.87 7.09
N GLU A 117 -21.49 8.30 6.64
CA GLU A 117 -20.67 7.58 5.67
C GLU A 117 -20.15 6.32 6.38
N THR A 118 -20.64 5.17 5.91
CA THR A 118 -20.13 3.88 6.36
C THR A 118 -18.88 3.61 5.54
N TYR A 119 -17.72 3.64 6.18
CA TYR A 119 -16.45 3.33 5.56
C TYR A 119 -16.14 1.84 5.75
N ASP A 120 -15.79 1.17 4.65
CA ASP A 120 -15.39 -0.23 4.66
C ASP A 120 -13.90 -0.37 5.03
N TYR A 121 -13.08 0.62 4.64
CA TYR A 121 -11.62 0.57 4.78
C TYR A 121 -11.08 1.45 5.92
N ALA A 122 -11.58 2.67 6.06
CA ALA A 122 -11.12 3.63 7.07
C ALA A 122 -11.99 3.58 8.33
N ALA A 123 -11.38 3.49 9.52
CA ALA A 123 -12.09 3.56 10.79
C ALA A 123 -12.67 4.96 11.04
N SER A 124 -13.80 5.03 11.75
CA SER A 124 -14.52 6.26 12.08
C SER A 124 -13.61 7.34 12.68
N ALA A 125 -13.91 8.60 12.37
CA ALA A 125 -13.14 9.76 12.80
C ALA A 125 -12.89 9.80 14.31
N SER A 126 -11.63 9.98 14.70
CA SER A 126 -11.22 10.30 16.07
C SER A 126 -10.93 11.79 16.21
N ALA A 127 -10.91 12.34 17.43
CA ALA A 127 -10.55 13.74 17.66
C ALA A 127 -9.13 14.13 17.19
N LEU A 128 -8.30 13.13 16.84
CA LEU A 128 -6.90 13.30 16.42
C LEU A 128 -6.71 13.17 14.91
N VAL A 129 -7.77 12.81 14.17
CA VAL A 129 -7.68 12.51 12.73
C VAL A 129 -8.82 13.23 12.00
N HIS A 130 -8.46 14.04 11.01
CA HIS A 130 -9.44 14.76 10.21
C HIS A 130 -10.17 13.83 9.23
N ALA A 131 -11.46 14.07 8.94
CA ALA A 131 -12.27 13.19 8.09
C ALA A 131 -11.72 13.01 6.66
N ASP A 132 -11.01 14.01 6.13
CA ASP A 132 -10.53 13.98 4.74
C ASP A 132 -9.47 12.89 4.48
N VAL A 133 -8.58 12.59 5.43
CA VAL A 133 -7.65 11.46 5.24
C VAL A 133 -8.38 10.12 5.22
N LEU A 134 -9.47 10.00 6.00
CA LEU A 134 -10.30 8.80 6.04
C LEU A 134 -11.06 8.63 4.72
N ARG A 135 -11.61 9.72 4.16
CA ARG A 135 -12.20 9.73 2.82
C ARG A 135 -11.21 9.31 1.75
N ASN A 136 -9.95 9.74 1.83
CA ASN A 136 -8.92 9.38 0.88
C ASN A 136 -8.53 7.89 0.97
N ILE A 137 -8.41 7.37 2.19
CA ILE A 137 -8.19 5.93 2.43
C ILE A 137 -9.36 5.10 1.91
N ASN A 138 -10.60 5.52 2.21
CA ASN A 138 -11.79 4.78 1.77
C ASN A 138 -11.93 4.83 0.25
N PHE A 139 -11.77 6.01 -0.35
CA PHE A 139 -11.76 6.16 -1.81
C PHE A 139 -10.74 5.22 -2.48
N PHE A 140 -9.51 5.18 -1.97
CA PHE A 140 -8.49 4.27 -2.51
C PHE A 140 -8.90 2.81 -2.41
N GLY A 141 -9.53 2.41 -1.30
CA GLY A 141 -10.07 1.07 -1.11
C GLY A 141 -11.23 0.75 -2.06
N ASP A 142 -12.19 1.66 -2.19
CA ASP A 142 -13.39 1.52 -3.04
C ASP A 142 -13.00 1.36 -4.52
N GLN A 143 -11.91 2.00 -4.95
CA GLN A 143 -11.34 1.88 -6.30
C GLN A 143 -10.47 0.62 -6.48
N GLY A 144 -10.40 -0.26 -5.48
CA GLY A 144 -9.63 -1.51 -5.51
C GLY A 144 -8.13 -1.32 -5.29
N GLY A 145 -7.66 -0.15 -4.86
CA GLY A 145 -6.23 0.19 -4.77
C GLY A 145 -5.44 -0.75 -3.86
N PHE A 146 -6.00 -1.19 -2.73
CA PHE A 146 -5.35 -2.16 -1.84
C PHE A 146 -5.18 -3.53 -2.51
N HIS A 147 -6.15 -3.97 -3.30
CA HIS A 147 -6.07 -5.23 -4.05
C HIS A 147 -5.03 -5.13 -5.17
N VAL A 148 -4.99 -4.02 -5.90
CA VAL A 148 -3.97 -3.77 -6.93
C VAL A 148 -2.57 -3.76 -6.33
N LEU A 149 -2.37 -3.14 -5.15
CA LEU A 149 -1.09 -3.22 -4.42
C LEU A 149 -0.69 -4.66 -4.13
N LEU A 150 -1.62 -5.50 -3.65
CA LEU A 150 -1.34 -6.92 -3.39
C LEU A 150 -0.99 -7.69 -4.67
N CYS A 151 -1.65 -7.40 -5.80
CA CYS A 151 -1.36 -8.02 -7.10
C CYS A 151 0.02 -7.66 -7.67
N ASN A 152 0.58 -6.52 -7.26
CA ASN A 152 1.93 -6.13 -7.60
C ASN A 152 3.00 -6.77 -6.69
N ILE A 153 2.62 -7.18 -5.48
CA ILE A 153 3.47 -7.95 -4.57
C ILE A 153 3.46 -9.43 -4.98
N ASP A 154 2.28 -9.99 -5.24
CA ASP A 154 2.10 -11.36 -5.74
C ASP A 154 1.44 -11.39 -7.11
N VAL A 155 2.25 -11.71 -8.12
CA VAL A 155 1.82 -11.80 -9.51
C VAL A 155 0.78 -12.91 -9.77
N HIS A 156 0.57 -13.83 -8.83
CA HIS A 156 -0.48 -14.86 -8.95
C HIS A 156 -1.87 -14.38 -8.60
N MET A 157 -1.99 -13.23 -7.93
CA MET A 157 -3.30 -12.63 -7.69
C MET A 157 -3.81 -12.02 -9.00
N ALA A 158 -5.09 -12.30 -9.29
CA ALA A 158 -5.77 -11.76 -10.45
C ALA A 158 -6.14 -10.29 -10.20
N LEU A 159 -5.76 -9.42 -11.14
CA LEU A 159 -6.34 -8.08 -11.21
C LEU A 159 -7.76 -8.25 -11.77
N ASP A 160 -8.76 -7.71 -11.08
CA ASP A 160 -10.11 -7.68 -11.63
C ASP A 160 -10.11 -6.72 -12.84
N GLU A 161 -10.39 -7.23 -14.04
CA GLU A 161 -10.51 -6.42 -15.26
C GLU A 161 -11.76 -5.52 -15.26
N SER A 162 -12.63 -5.66 -14.26
CA SER A 162 -13.88 -4.92 -14.19
C SER A 162 -13.75 -3.62 -13.39
N SER A 163 -13.41 -2.53 -14.08
CA SER A 163 -13.79 -1.16 -13.71
C SER A 163 -14.44 -0.47 -14.93
N PRO A 164 -15.49 0.35 -14.75
CA PRO A 164 -16.39 0.76 -15.83
C PRO A 164 -15.83 1.96 -16.59
N THR A 165 -14.89 1.77 -17.51
CA THR A 165 -14.49 2.84 -18.45
C THR A 165 -14.21 2.39 -19.87
N SER A 166 -14.40 1.12 -20.22
CA SER A 166 -14.25 0.63 -21.60
C SER A 166 -15.59 0.23 -22.23
N ALA A 167 -16.57 1.14 -22.17
CA ALA A 167 -17.72 1.09 -23.07
C ALA A 167 -17.43 1.94 -24.31
N ASP A 168 -16.47 1.52 -25.15
CA ASP A 168 -16.55 1.70 -26.60
C ASP A 168 -15.40 0.99 -27.35
N ASN A 169 -15.81 0.01 -28.16
CA ASN A 169 -15.28 -0.35 -29.48
C ASN A 169 -13.78 -0.70 -29.64
N ASN A 170 -13.46 -1.99 -29.61
CA ASN A 170 -13.37 -2.82 -30.83
C ASN A 170 -12.65 -4.14 -30.55
N HIS A 171 -13.19 -5.22 -31.11
CA HIS A 171 -12.53 -6.50 -31.23
C HIS A 171 -11.14 -6.36 -31.88
N ASN A 172 -10.09 -6.51 -31.08
CA ASN A 172 -8.81 -7.05 -31.51
C ASN A 172 -8.36 -8.03 -30.42
N GLU A 173 -8.51 -9.32 -30.70
CA GLU A 173 -7.96 -10.42 -29.92
C GLU A 173 -6.42 -10.39 -30.04
N HIS A 174 -5.72 -9.45 -29.38
CA HIS A 174 -4.25 -9.46 -29.23
C HIS A 174 -3.73 -8.42 -28.22
N ASP A 175 -4.23 -8.40 -26.98
CA ASP A 175 -3.67 -7.54 -25.91
C ASP A 175 -3.48 -8.24 -24.55
N ASP A 176 -3.28 -9.55 -24.54
CA ASP A 176 -2.97 -10.35 -23.33
C ASP A 176 -1.57 -10.11 -22.72
N ASN A 177 -0.83 -9.06 -23.11
CA ASN A 177 0.62 -9.00 -22.85
C ASN A 177 1.22 -7.71 -22.26
N ASN A 178 0.42 -6.76 -21.76
CA ASN A 178 0.96 -5.57 -21.11
C ASN A 178 1.00 -5.63 -19.57
N ARG A 179 0.87 -6.81 -18.96
CA ARG A 179 1.30 -6.98 -17.57
C ARG A 179 2.82 -6.97 -17.54
N VAL A 180 3.42 -5.97 -16.87
CA VAL A 180 4.79 -6.12 -16.36
C VAL A 180 4.78 -7.42 -15.55
N SER A 181 5.40 -8.46 -16.11
CA SER A 181 5.29 -9.85 -15.61
C SER A 181 6.04 -10.07 -14.30
N ASP A 182 6.59 -9.00 -13.74
CA ASP A 182 7.49 -9.01 -12.60
C ASP A 182 6.78 -8.43 -11.37
N SER A 183 6.96 -9.08 -10.23
CA SER A 183 6.62 -8.50 -8.93
C SER A 183 7.41 -7.21 -8.71
N PHE A 184 6.95 -6.36 -7.78
CA PHE A 184 7.69 -5.19 -7.35
C PHE A 184 9.19 -5.42 -7.14
N SER A 185 9.99 -4.39 -7.39
CA SER A 185 11.34 -4.35 -6.86
C SER A 185 11.28 -4.31 -5.32
N LEU A 186 12.36 -4.70 -4.65
CA LEU A 186 12.41 -4.66 -3.19
C LEU A 186 12.18 -3.25 -2.64
N ASP A 187 12.75 -2.23 -3.29
CA ASP A 187 12.57 -0.83 -2.90
C ASP A 187 11.11 -0.39 -3.06
N ALA A 188 10.44 -0.82 -4.14
CA ALA A 188 9.03 -0.56 -4.35
C ALA A 188 8.16 -1.27 -3.30
N LEU A 189 8.48 -2.51 -2.93
CA LEU A 189 7.80 -3.25 -1.87
C LEU A 189 7.92 -2.52 -0.52
N VAL A 190 9.14 -2.14 -0.13
CA VAL A 190 9.39 -1.40 1.11
C VAL A 190 8.64 -0.07 1.10
N CYS A 191 8.63 0.63 -0.03
CA CYS A 191 7.88 1.88 -0.19
C CYS A 191 6.36 1.65 -0.02
N ALA A 192 5.82 0.59 -0.63
CA ALA A 192 4.40 0.23 -0.52
C ALA A 192 4.01 -0.09 0.93
N LEU A 193 4.81 -0.91 1.61
CA LEU A 193 4.58 -1.27 3.00
C LEU A 193 4.67 -0.06 3.93
N ASN A 194 5.62 0.85 3.71
CA ASN A 194 5.69 2.11 4.46
C ASN A 194 4.44 2.99 4.23
N ALA A 195 3.97 3.06 2.98
CA ALA A 195 2.77 3.82 2.63
C ALA A 195 1.51 3.25 3.30
N VAL A 196 1.41 1.93 3.46
CA VAL A 196 0.33 1.29 4.24
C VAL A 196 0.54 1.52 5.74
N ALA A 197 1.77 1.38 6.24
CA ALA A 197 2.10 1.51 7.65
C ALA A 197 1.75 2.89 8.23
N VAL A 198 1.87 3.98 7.44
CA VAL A 198 1.51 5.33 7.91
C VAL A 198 0.01 5.48 8.23
N ALA A 199 -0.84 4.66 7.61
CA ALA A 199 -2.29 4.65 7.77
C ALA A 199 -2.82 3.43 8.54
N VAL A 200 -1.96 2.56 9.07
CA VAL A 200 -2.37 1.30 9.69
C VAL A 200 -3.37 1.49 10.85
N ASP A 201 -3.16 2.52 11.66
CA ASP A 201 -4.03 2.85 12.80
C ASP A 201 -5.36 3.49 12.36
N LEU A 202 -5.49 3.83 11.07
CA LEU A 202 -6.67 4.45 10.48
C LEU A 202 -7.60 3.44 9.81
N PHE A 203 -7.23 2.16 9.74
CA PHE A 203 -8.06 1.11 9.11
C PHE A 203 -9.16 0.61 10.04
N THR A 204 -10.30 0.21 9.46
CA THR A 204 -11.31 -0.57 10.18
C THR A 204 -10.72 -1.89 10.68
N ASP A 205 -11.24 -2.39 11.80
CA ASP A 205 -10.83 -3.69 12.35
C ASP A 205 -11.02 -4.83 11.34
N ALA A 206 -12.18 -4.84 10.66
CA ALA A 206 -12.52 -5.84 9.66
C ALA A 206 -11.58 -5.81 8.45
N PHE A 207 -11.25 -4.61 7.94
CA PHE A 207 -10.31 -4.47 6.84
C PHE A 207 -8.88 -4.84 7.26
N ALA A 208 -8.38 -4.33 8.39
CA ALA A 208 -7.01 -4.59 8.85
C ALA A 208 -6.74 -6.09 9.04
N VAL A 209 -7.70 -6.81 9.63
CA VAL A 209 -7.63 -8.27 9.82
C VAL A 209 -7.53 -9.01 8.49
N ARG A 210 -8.39 -8.67 7.52
CA ARG A 210 -8.40 -9.31 6.20
C ARG A 210 -7.14 -8.97 5.41
N PHE A 211 -6.80 -7.70 5.36
CA PHE A 211 -5.66 -7.20 4.60
C PHE A 211 -4.33 -7.79 5.08
N LEU A 212 -4.12 -7.95 6.40
CA LEU A 212 -2.90 -8.57 6.91
C LEU A 212 -2.75 -10.04 6.48
N ASP A 213 -3.86 -10.78 6.45
CA ASP A 213 -3.92 -12.17 6.00
C ASP A 213 -3.52 -12.31 4.52
N ASP A 214 -4.11 -11.46 3.67
CA ASP A 214 -3.85 -11.41 2.24
C ASP A 214 -2.42 -10.91 1.95
N LEU A 215 -1.97 -9.86 2.66
CA LEU A 215 -0.62 -9.31 2.55
C LEU A 215 0.46 -10.33 2.92
N THR A 216 0.27 -11.05 4.03
CA THR A 216 1.24 -12.07 4.48
C THR A 216 1.37 -13.17 3.43
N THR A 217 0.26 -13.59 2.83
CA THR A 217 0.25 -14.58 1.75
C THR A 217 1.03 -14.07 0.53
N ALA A 218 0.77 -12.82 0.11
CA ALA A 218 1.47 -12.19 -0.99
C ALA A 218 2.99 -12.04 -0.72
N LEU A 219 3.36 -11.63 0.49
CA LEU A 219 4.75 -11.49 0.92
C LEU A 219 5.50 -12.82 0.96
N CYS A 220 4.85 -13.90 1.42
CA CYS A 220 5.42 -15.25 1.39
C CYS A 220 5.71 -15.68 -0.06
N HIS A 221 4.80 -15.41 -1.00
CA HIS A 221 5.03 -15.68 -2.42
C HIS A 221 6.15 -14.81 -3.01
N TYR A 222 6.22 -13.55 -2.62
CA TYR A 222 7.28 -12.63 -3.02
C TYR A 222 8.67 -13.14 -2.58
N VAL A 223 8.85 -13.45 -1.29
CA VAL A 223 10.13 -13.91 -0.73
C VAL A 223 10.58 -15.24 -1.35
N ARG A 224 9.64 -16.14 -1.69
CA ARG A 224 9.99 -17.41 -2.36
C ARG A 224 10.63 -17.21 -3.73
N ARG A 225 10.29 -16.12 -4.42
CA ARG A 225 10.72 -15.82 -5.79
C ARG A 225 11.90 -14.86 -5.84
N THR A 226 11.92 -13.89 -4.93
CA THR A 226 12.84 -12.76 -4.99
C THR A 226 13.87 -12.85 -3.87
N PRO A 227 15.18 -12.95 -4.18
CA PRO A 227 16.25 -12.90 -3.19
C PRO A 227 16.20 -11.62 -2.35
N VAL A 228 15.95 -11.75 -1.05
CA VAL A 228 15.93 -10.61 -0.12
C VAL A 228 17.31 -10.44 0.53
N PRO A 229 17.95 -9.27 0.41
CA PRO A 229 19.16 -8.93 1.15
C PRO A 229 18.91 -8.92 2.65
N ARG A 230 19.92 -9.28 3.45
CA ARG A 230 19.79 -9.43 4.91
C ARG A 230 19.43 -8.10 5.59
N GLU A 231 19.96 -7.01 5.06
CA GLU A 231 19.70 -5.65 5.49
C GLU A 231 18.21 -5.27 5.40
N SER A 232 17.52 -5.76 4.37
CA SER A 232 16.10 -5.49 4.12
C SER A 232 15.17 -6.46 4.85
N VAL A 233 15.64 -7.65 5.24
CA VAL A 233 14.88 -8.63 6.04
C VAL A 233 14.34 -7.99 7.32
N ARG A 234 15.19 -7.24 8.02
CA ARG A 234 14.80 -6.57 9.28
C ARG A 234 13.74 -5.50 9.04
N GLU A 235 13.91 -4.69 8.00
CA GLU A 235 12.95 -3.64 7.66
C GLU A 235 11.57 -4.21 7.29
N LEU A 236 11.54 -5.27 6.47
CA LEU A 236 10.30 -5.97 6.14
C LEU A 236 9.66 -6.60 7.38
N ASP A 237 10.45 -7.22 8.26
CA ASP A 237 9.94 -7.81 9.50
C ASP A 237 9.34 -6.77 10.45
N GLU A 238 10.00 -5.61 10.61
CA GLU A 238 9.53 -4.49 11.41
C GLU A 238 8.18 -3.96 10.86
N LEU A 239 8.05 -3.83 9.54
CA LEU A 239 6.81 -3.37 8.89
C LEU A 239 5.67 -4.39 9.06
N VAL A 240 5.91 -5.68 8.82
CA VAL A 240 4.89 -6.72 9.00
C VAL A 240 4.48 -6.84 10.47
N THR A 241 5.44 -6.73 11.39
CA THR A 241 5.16 -6.73 12.84
C THR A 241 4.32 -5.52 13.24
N LEU A 242 4.60 -4.33 12.70
CA LEU A 242 3.79 -3.13 12.96
C LEU A 242 2.33 -3.33 12.54
N LEU A 243 2.10 -3.89 11.35
CA LEU A 243 0.76 -4.22 10.86
C LEU A 243 0.07 -5.28 11.74
N ALA A 244 0.82 -6.28 12.20
CA ALA A 244 0.31 -7.32 13.10
C ALA A 244 -0.11 -6.78 14.47
N VAL A 245 0.65 -5.83 15.04
CA VAL A 245 0.31 -5.17 16.32
C VAL A 245 -1.02 -4.42 16.24
N ARG A 246 -1.38 -3.87 15.06
CA ARG A 246 -2.70 -3.26 14.85
C ARG A 246 -3.82 -4.30 14.92
N VAL A 247 -3.61 -5.49 14.34
CA VAL A 247 -4.56 -6.59 14.37
C VAL A 247 -4.74 -7.15 15.78
N ASP A 248 -3.68 -7.19 16.60
CA ASP A 248 -3.77 -7.63 18.00
C ASP A 248 -4.65 -6.74 18.88
N LYS A 249 -4.83 -5.46 18.49
CA LYS A 249 -5.71 -4.51 19.17
C LYS A 249 -7.14 -4.54 18.62
N SER A 250 -7.39 -5.30 17.57
CA SER A 250 -8.69 -5.40 16.91
C SER A 250 -9.72 -6.10 17.79
N THR A 251 -10.97 -5.67 17.68
CA THR A 251 -12.12 -6.36 18.27
C THR A 251 -12.65 -7.48 17.37
N GLU A 252 -12.25 -7.49 16.09
CA GLU A 252 -12.61 -8.53 15.12
C GLU A 252 -11.75 -9.79 15.29
N ALA A 253 -12.39 -10.96 15.22
CA ALA A 253 -11.71 -12.23 15.35
C ALA A 253 -10.94 -12.57 14.05
N PRO A 254 -9.61 -12.70 14.10
CA PRO A 254 -8.84 -12.94 12.89
C PRO A 254 -8.94 -14.41 12.43
N ARG A 255 -8.88 -14.63 11.11
CA ARG A 255 -8.89 -15.98 10.51
C ARG A 255 -7.65 -16.79 10.92
N ARG A 256 -6.50 -16.15 10.96
CA ARG A 256 -5.22 -16.67 11.47
C ARG A 256 -4.70 -15.67 12.49
N SER A 257 -4.09 -16.13 13.58
CA SER A 257 -3.53 -15.19 14.56
C SER A 257 -2.38 -14.40 13.93
N SER A 258 -2.24 -13.14 14.34
CA SER A 258 -1.12 -12.26 13.99
C SER A 258 0.24 -12.94 14.18
N VAL A 259 0.41 -13.68 15.29
CA VAL A 259 1.63 -14.43 15.61
C VAL A 259 1.90 -15.51 14.57
N VAL A 260 0.87 -16.20 14.08
CA VAL A 260 1.01 -17.19 13.01
C VAL A 260 1.44 -16.51 11.71
N LEU A 261 0.77 -15.42 11.32
CA LEU A 261 1.07 -14.69 10.09
C LEU A 261 2.51 -14.16 10.06
N VAL A 262 2.93 -13.47 11.12
CA VAL A 262 4.30 -12.91 11.24
C VAL A 262 5.35 -14.01 11.18
N ASN A 263 5.15 -15.12 11.91
CA ASN A 263 6.16 -16.18 11.94
C ASN A 263 6.15 -17.03 10.65
N GLU A 264 5.03 -17.14 9.93
CA GLU A 264 4.99 -17.75 8.60
C GLU A 264 5.86 -16.96 7.61
N PHE A 265 5.74 -15.63 7.61
CA PHE A 265 6.60 -14.76 6.83
C PHE A 265 8.09 -14.89 7.22
N ARG A 266 8.39 -14.88 8.52
CA ARG A 266 9.76 -15.09 9.02
C ARG A 266 10.34 -16.44 8.61
N LEU A 267 9.53 -17.50 8.58
CA LEU A 267 9.98 -18.82 8.11
C LEU A 267 10.42 -18.80 6.65
N GLU A 268 9.67 -18.12 5.77
CA GLU A 268 10.06 -18.00 4.35
C GLU A 268 11.36 -17.20 4.18
N MET A 269 11.54 -16.11 4.92
CA MET A 269 12.80 -15.34 4.91
C MET A 269 13.98 -16.17 5.45
N ALA A 270 13.77 -16.87 6.56
CA ALA A 270 14.79 -17.72 7.18
C ALA A 270 15.18 -18.90 6.28
N LEU A 271 14.21 -19.50 5.57
CA LEU A 271 14.45 -20.54 4.58
C LEU A 271 15.32 -20.05 3.43
N GLN A 272 15.08 -18.83 2.95
CA GLN A 272 15.90 -18.22 1.92
C GLN A 272 17.35 -18.01 2.40
N GLY A 273 17.53 -17.54 3.65
CA GLY A 273 18.83 -17.46 4.30
C GLY A 273 19.53 -18.83 4.40
N PHE A 274 18.79 -19.86 4.82
CA PHE A 274 19.28 -21.24 4.94
C PHE A 274 19.68 -21.84 3.58
N ARG A 275 19.01 -21.45 2.49
CA ARG A 275 19.38 -21.83 1.12
C ARG A 275 20.52 -20.98 0.54
N GLY A 276 21.04 -20.02 1.31
CA GLY A 276 22.13 -19.15 0.92
C GLY A 276 23.42 -19.88 0.54
N ARG A 277 24.28 -19.20 -0.24
CA ARG A 277 25.54 -19.74 -0.76
C ARG A 277 26.67 -19.79 0.28
N THR A 278 26.64 -18.93 1.29
CA THR A 278 27.69 -18.84 2.31
C THR A 278 27.30 -19.62 3.56
N LEU A 279 28.27 -20.26 4.21
CA LEU A 279 28.05 -20.98 5.46
C LEU A 279 27.44 -20.07 6.54
N GLU A 280 27.91 -18.82 6.63
CA GLU A 280 27.37 -17.83 7.55
C GLU A 280 25.87 -17.56 7.32
N ARG A 281 25.44 -17.36 6.07
CA ARG A 281 24.02 -17.20 5.75
C ARG A 281 23.21 -18.45 6.11
N ARG A 282 23.76 -19.63 5.87
CA ARG A 282 23.11 -20.89 6.22
C ARG A 282 22.91 -21.07 7.73
N ILE A 283 23.93 -20.76 8.53
CA ILE A 283 23.88 -20.85 10.00
C ILE A 283 22.87 -19.84 10.55
N ASN A 284 22.91 -18.59 10.07
CA ASN A 284 21.97 -17.56 10.49
C ASN A 284 20.54 -17.95 10.11
N GLY A 285 20.31 -18.36 8.85
CA GLY A 285 18.99 -18.83 8.42
C GLY A 285 18.48 -20.05 9.19
N LEU A 286 19.35 -20.99 9.58
CA LEU A 286 18.97 -22.11 10.44
C LEU A 286 18.58 -21.66 11.86
N THR A 287 19.28 -20.66 12.39
CA THR A 287 18.98 -20.06 13.70
C THR A 287 17.61 -19.38 13.65
N ASP A 288 17.38 -18.56 12.62
CA ASP A 288 16.14 -17.84 12.40
C ASP A 288 14.96 -18.82 12.19
N LEU A 289 15.17 -19.91 11.44
CA LEU A 289 14.18 -20.99 11.27
C LEU A 289 13.80 -21.60 12.62
N ASN A 290 14.79 -21.96 13.44
CA ASN A 290 14.55 -22.56 14.75
C ASN A 290 13.75 -21.62 15.66
N ASP A 291 14.06 -20.32 15.65
CA ASP A 291 13.39 -19.35 16.51
C ASP A 291 11.95 -19.07 16.02
N ALA A 292 11.72 -18.95 14.72
CA ALA A 292 10.37 -18.84 14.16
C ALA A 292 9.51 -20.08 14.47
N LEU A 293 10.10 -21.29 14.36
CA LEU A 293 9.42 -22.55 14.73
C LEU A 293 9.09 -22.64 16.22
N LYS A 294 10.01 -22.21 17.10
CA LYS A 294 9.74 -22.15 18.55
C LYS A 294 8.57 -21.21 18.86
N ASN A 295 8.57 -20.01 18.27
CA ASN A 295 7.50 -19.04 18.46
C ASN A 295 6.15 -19.58 18.00
N LEU A 296 6.11 -20.27 16.85
CA LEU A 296 4.91 -20.94 16.36
C LEU A 296 4.46 -22.09 17.28
N SER A 297 5.41 -22.85 17.84
CA SER A 297 5.11 -23.94 18.78
C SER A 297 4.57 -23.43 20.11
N ALA A 298 4.93 -22.20 20.53
CA ALA A 298 4.39 -21.56 21.73
C ALA A 298 2.92 -21.14 21.57
N VAL A 299 2.42 -21.06 20.32
CA VAL A 299 1.02 -20.78 19.97
C VAL A 299 0.22 -22.08 19.71
N ALA A 300 0.85 -23.24 19.90
CA ALA A 300 0.22 -24.54 19.72
C ALA A 300 -0.96 -24.71 20.69
N GLY A 301 -2.17 -24.77 20.12
CA GLY A 301 -3.43 -24.77 20.87
C GLY A 301 -4.52 -23.91 20.22
N THR A 302 -4.15 -23.06 19.25
CA THR A 302 -5.11 -22.37 18.39
C THR A 302 -5.56 -23.27 17.23
N PRO A 303 -6.83 -23.21 16.79
CA PRO A 303 -7.35 -24.08 15.72
C PRO A 303 -6.68 -23.87 14.35
N THR A 304 -5.94 -22.78 14.18
CA THR A 304 -5.42 -22.29 12.90
C THR A 304 -3.97 -22.70 12.63
N TRP A 305 -3.22 -23.10 13.66
CA TRP A 305 -1.85 -23.59 13.51
C TRP A 305 -1.56 -24.76 14.46
N THR A 306 -1.19 -25.90 13.88
CA THR A 306 -0.95 -27.15 14.63
C THR A 306 0.43 -27.69 14.28
N CYS A 307 0.97 -28.58 15.12
CA CYS A 307 2.25 -29.26 14.82
C CYS A 307 2.24 -29.96 13.44
N ARG A 308 1.06 -30.33 12.92
CA ARG A 308 0.93 -30.87 11.56
C ARG A 308 1.25 -29.84 10.47
N HIS A 309 0.90 -28.57 10.66
CA HIS A 309 1.23 -27.49 9.73
C HIS A 309 2.74 -27.24 9.71
N VAL A 310 3.38 -27.24 10.88
CA VAL A 310 4.85 -27.14 10.99
C VAL A 310 5.54 -28.28 10.26
N VAL A 311 5.11 -29.52 10.50
CA VAL A 311 5.68 -30.71 9.85
C VAL A 311 5.45 -30.68 8.34
N ALA A 312 4.24 -30.33 7.88
CA ALA A 312 3.94 -30.21 6.46
C ALA A 312 4.80 -29.14 5.77
N TRP A 313 5.02 -27.98 6.42
CA TRP A 313 5.89 -26.93 5.90
C TRP A 313 7.36 -27.41 5.81
N LEU A 314 7.86 -28.10 6.83
CA LEU A 314 9.22 -28.67 6.84
C LEU A 314 9.42 -29.74 5.76
N ASP A 315 8.43 -30.62 5.58
CA ASP A 315 8.45 -31.67 4.56
C ASP A 315 8.42 -31.08 3.16
N THR A 316 7.56 -30.08 2.92
CA THR A 316 7.45 -29.38 1.62
C THR A 316 8.75 -28.67 1.26
N ASN A 317 9.41 -28.04 2.24
CA ASN A 317 10.61 -27.26 2.01
C ASN A 317 11.92 -28.06 2.08
N MET A 318 11.82 -29.38 2.30
CA MET A 318 12.93 -30.31 2.42
C MET A 318 14.05 -29.79 3.32
N VAL A 319 13.71 -29.22 4.47
CA VAL A 319 14.68 -28.85 5.52
C VAL A 319 15.15 -30.14 6.21
N ARG A 320 15.80 -31.03 5.45
CA ARG A 320 16.47 -32.22 5.95
C ARG A 320 17.94 -31.87 6.08
N MET A 321 18.45 -31.88 7.31
CA MET A 321 19.90 -32.02 7.51
C MET A 321 20.31 -33.34 6.86
N ARG A 322 21.06 -33.28 5.77
CA ARG A 322 21.83 -34.43 5.29
C ARG A 322 23.15 -34.46 6.02
#